data_AF-A0A5M9H5M4-F1
#
_entry.id   AF-A0A5M9H5M4-F1
#
_cell.length_a   1.000
_cell.length_b   1.000
_cell.length_c   1.000
_cell.angle_alpha   90.00
_cell.angle_beta   90.00
_cell.angle_gamma   90.00
#
_symmetry.space_group_name_H-M   'P 1'
#
loop_
_entity.id
_entity.type
_entity.pdbx_description
1 polymer ?
#
loop_
_entity_poly.entity_id
_entity_poly.type
_entity_poly.pdbx_seq_one_letter_code
_entity_poly.pdbx_strand_id
1 'polypeptide(L)'
;MKITLKPLIGILMLVTSLISCKKDDSGPSTGALTAKDLIYNLATKNFNPDTALTAEVTSSGAVNIVYCYLVRSNVQDSLIFIGKPDQKDAKDYTFHISASKLPFSSIKKVRGVKVMVKQDDNSSYEGFVKIDIYDPSKPFLTDFPVSLSPDLNGGTTAITGKITSESGIAKVDVYDDYQTEGTFALVESIPLSGSKDYNVNFAYTYRKAAQHIKVSATDIFGQVMETVIDMPVDINNFKPKFADFPATVTPDVSGGTTNVTGKITSITGLAKVEVYDDFEGSYTLVQSIADLNNSKDYAFSYNYLFRKRAKNLRIVATDSDNLPSEIIIPLNVTYLTEVYRDVVMSSQTAETPGSFFDVSTGAVFGNCAVSGNESKLDFLIYSSTVGVLSFYSPTNTSSAASNYKCSGVSWVPVTANLKATRFRVLVPTTAGNTVADNIYALYNAGNIDNLDDNLFTGISVPGSSSTKYDAVAAPASNIFNVTSAYLLWLRIPQANGSSKNCLLRVKEVNINATTPGLSTIKFDIIVQK
;
A
#
# COMPACT_ATOMS: atom_id res chain seq x y z
N MET A 1 -3.95 97.43 -69.19
CA MET A 1 -4.84 97.53 -68.02
C MET A 1 -4.03 97.18 -66.78
N LYS A 2 -4.03 98.05 -65.77
CA LYS A 2 -3.12 98.02 -64.60
C LYS A 2 -3.28 96.73 -63.79
N ILE A 3 -2.16 96.03 -63.61
CA ILE A 3 -2.01 94.85 -62.75
C ILE A 3 -1.97 95.33 -61.29
N THR A 4 -2.96 94.93 -60.48
CA THR A 4 -3.00 95.20 -59.04
C THR A 4 -2.07 94.25 -58.30
N LEU A 5 -0.82 94.72 -58.15
CA LEU A 5 0.31 94.15 -57.43
C LEU A 5 0.20 94.26 -55.89
N LYS A 6 -0.95 93.91 -55.29
CA LYS A 6 -1.18 94.10 -53.83
C LYS A 6 -1.35 92.84 -52.96
N PRO A 7 -1.82 91.65 -53.43
CA PRO A 7 -1.87 90.48 -52.55
C PRO A 7 -0.55 89.68 -52.52
N LEU A 8 0.37 89.91 -53.47
CA LEU A 8 1.63 89.17 -53.57
C LEU A 8 2.71 89.67 -52.58
N ILE A 9 2.66 90.96 -52.20
CA ILE A 9 3.64 91.56 -51.28
C ILE A 9 3.38 91.12 -49.82
N GLY A 10 2.12 90.83 -49.46
CA GLY A 10 1.76 90.33 -48.12
C GLY A 10 2.20 88.88 -47.86
N ILE A 11 2.14 88.02 -48.89
CA ILE A 11 2.59 86.62 -48.79
C ILE A 11 4.13 86.54 -48.80
N LEU A 12 4.81 87.43 -49.54
CA LEU A 12 6.27 87.44 -49.58
C LEU A 12 6.89 87.93 -48.25
N MET A 13 6.24 88.84 -47.50
CA MET A 13 6.69 89.23 -46.16
C MET A 13 6.46 88.16 -45.09
N LEU A 14 5.42 87.32 -45.22
CA LEU A 14 5.19 86.22 -44.27
C LEU A 14 6.21 85.08 -44.49
N VAL A 15 6.56 84.79 -45.75
CA VAL A 15 7.56 83.78 -46.09
C VAL A 15 8.97 84.22 -45.67
N THR A 16 9.32 85.51 -45.72
CA THR A 16 10.63 85.98 -45.21
C THR A 16 10.71 86.00 -43.69
N SER A 17 9.59 86.13 -42.96
CA SER A 17 9.58 85.97 -41.48
C SER A 17 9.70 84.52 -41.01
N LEU A 18 9.34 83.54 -41.84
CA LEU A 18 9.57 82.10 -41.57
C LEU A 18 10.98 81.63 -41.97
N ILE A 19 11.70 82.42 -42.78
CA ILE A 19 13.09 82.13 -43.18
C ILE A 19 14.12 82.74 -42.20
N SER A 20 13.69 83.56 -41.23
CA SER A 20 14.59 84.19 -40.25
C SER A 20 14.67 83.49 -38.88
N CYS A 21 14.08 82.31 -38.72
CA CYS A 21 14.60 81.31 -37.76
C CYS A 21 15.59 80.42 -38.50
N LYS A 22 16.70 81.00 -38.97
CA LYS A 22 17.91 80.20 -39.16
C LYS A 22 18.28 79.69 -37.77
N LYS A 23 18.22 78.38 -37.59
CA LYS A 23 18.97 77.70 -36.54
C LYS A 23 20.40 78.19 -36.73
N ASP A 24 20.93 78.94 -35.78
CA ASP A 24 22.37 79.19 -35.77
C ASP A 24 23.01 77.81 -35.89
N ASP A 25 23.80 77.62 -36.95
CA ASP A 25 24.67 76.46 -37.06
C ASP A 25 25.69 76.62 -35.92
N SER A 26 25.29 76.14 -34.74
CA SER A 26 26.18 75.92 -33.61
C SER A 26 27.35 75.11 -34.16
N GLY A 27 28.57 75.65 -34.04
CA GLY A 27 29.78 75.02 -34.57
C GLY A 27 29.91 73.56 -34.15
N PRO A 28 30.80 72.78 -34.78
CA PRO A 28 30.98 71.37 -34.44
C PRO A 28 31.31 71.23 -32.95
N SER A 29 30.33 70.76 -32.18
CA SER A 29 30.48 70.54 -30.75
C SER A 29 31.37 69.33 -30.53
N THR A 30 32.50 69.54 -29.85
CA THR A 30 33.44 68.46 -29.53
C THR A 30 33.33 68.08 -28.07
N GLY A 31 33.55 66.81 -27.77
CA GLY A 31 33.50 66.24 -26.43
C GLY A 31 33.94 64.79 -26.45
N ALA A 32 34.16 64.21 -25.29
CA ALA A 32 34.48 62.79 -25.14
C ALA A 32 33.47 62.10 -24.22
N LEU A 33 33.32 60.80 -24.43
CA LEU A 33 32.60 59.88 -23.56
C LEU A 33 33.59 58.79 -23.15
N THR A 34 33.81 58.64 -21.86
CA THR A 34 34.65 57.58 -21.29
C THR A 34 33.80 56.68 -20.40
N ALA A 35 33.89 55.38 -20.62
CA ALA A 35 33.22 54.36 -19.81
C ALA A 35 34.12 53.13 -19.75
N LYS A 36 34.00 52.35 -18.67
CA LYS A 36 34.64 51.04 -18.60
C LYS A 36 33.89 50.05 -19.49
N ASP A 37 34.59 49.01 -19.93
CA ASP A 37 33.95 47.84 -20.53
C ASP A 37 33.03 47.18 -19.50
N LEU A 38 31.80 46.87 -19.91
CA LEU A 38 30.76 46.32 -19.04
C LEU A 38 30.23 45.01 -19.61
N ILE A 39 30.19 44.00 -18.75
CA ILE A 39 29.54 42.72 -19.03
C ILE A 39 28.28 42.63 -18.19
N TYR A 40 27.13 42.39 -18.82
CA TYR A 40 25.90 42.06 -18.13
C TYR A 40 25.77 40.53 -18.01
N ASN A 41 25.76 40.01 -16.79
CA ASN A 41 25.61 38.58 -16.51
C ASN A 41 24.12 38.22 -16.37
N LEU A 42 23.63 37.33 -17.23
CA LEU A 42 22.22 36.93 -17.23
C LEU A 42 21.79 36.10 -16.02
N ALA A 43 22.70 35.34 -15.41
CA ALA A 43 22.42 34.56 -14.21
C ALA A 43 22.29 35.46 -12.97
N THR A 44 23.23 36.39 -12.77
CA THR A 44 23.20 37.31 -11.60
C THR A 44 22.35 38.55 -11.81
N LYS A 45 21.94 38.83 -13.06
CA LYS A 45 21.16 40.02 -13.47
C LYS A 45 21.84 41.35 -13.09
N ASN A 46 23.16 41.38 -13.18
CA ASN A 46 23.95 42.54 -12.79
C ASN A 46 25.11 42.79 -13.78
N PHE A 47 25.68 43.98 -13.70
CA PHE A 47 26.91 44.33 -14.41
C PHE A 47 28.14 43.80 -13.65
N ASN A 48 29.26 43.62 -14.37
CA ASN A 48 30.58 43.26 -13.85
C ASN A 48 31.62 44.14 -14.55
N PRO A 49 32.59 44.75 -13.85
CA PRO A 49 32.86 44.66 -12.39
C PRO A 49 31.97 45.51 -11.50
N ASP A 50 31.34 46.55 -12.04
CA ASP A 50 30.54 47.50 -11.28
C ASP A 50 29.06 47.12 -11.32
N THR A 51 28.24 47.57 -10.35
CA THR A 51 26.79 47.27 -10.27
C THR A 51 25.91 48.20 -11.12
N ALA A 52 26.53 49.20 -11.74
CA ALA A 52 25.88 50.19 -12.60
C ALA A 52 26.82 50.57 -13.75
N LEU A 53 26.22 50.91 -14.89
CA LEU A 53 26.95 51.56 -15.96
C LEU A 53 27.32 52.97 -15.51
N THR A 54 28.61 53.23 -15.37
CA THR A 54 29.16 54.55 -15.05
C THR A 54 29.89 55.08 -16.26
N ALA A 55 29.52 56.27 -16.71
CA ALA A 55 30.20 56.93 -17.81
C ALA A 55 30.40 58.41 -17.49
N GLU A 56 31.52 58.93 -17.95
CA GLU A 56 31.94 60.31 -17.80
C GLU A 56 31.86 61.00 -19.16
N VAL A 57 31.22 62.16 -19.14
CA VAL A 57 31.02 63.01 -20.29
C VAL A 57 31.88 64.25 -20.11
N THR A 58 32.70 64.59 -21.09
CA THR A 58 33.45 65.85 -21.14
C THR A 58 33.10 66.61 -22.40
N SER A 59 32.90 67.91 -22.29
CA SER A 59 32.31 68.73 -23.36
C SER A 59 33.07 70.05 -23.56
N SER A 60 33.14 70.54 -24.80
CA SER A 60 33.74 71.84 -25.12
C SER A 60 32.92 73.02 -24.58
N GLY A 61 31.57 72.93 -24.63
CA GLY A 61 30.59 73.81 -23.99
C GLY A 61 30.02 73.23 -22.69
N ALA A 62 29.21 74.01 -21.94
CA ALA A 62 28.59 73.54 -20.70
C ALA A 62 27.53 72.47 -21.01
N VAL A 63 27.53 71.38 -20.24
CA VAL A 63 26.58 70.28 -20.41
C VAL A 63 25.21 70.71 -19.89
N ASN A 64 24.21 70.76 -20.78
CA ASN A 64 22.84 71.13 -20.40
C ASN A 64 22.02 69.91 -19.99
N ILE A 65 22.02 68.86 -20.84
CA ILE A 65 21.26 67.63 -20.58
C ILE A 65 21.89 66.45 -21.31
N VAL A 66 21.85 65.28 -20.67
CA VAL A 66 22.30 63.99 -21.21
C VAL A 66 21.11 63.06 -21.34
N TYR A 67 20.91 62.51 -22.53
CA TYR A 67 19.92 61.47 -22.82
C TYR A 67 20.62 60.15 -23.11
N CYS A 68 20.22 59.09 -22.43
CA CYS A 68 20.76 57.75 -22.65
C CYS A 68 19.68 56.83 -23.20
N TYR A 69 19.94 56.25 -24.36
CA TYR A 69 19.04 55.34 -25.06
C TYR A 69 19.65 53.95 -25.11
N LEU A 70 18.86 52.94 -24.75
CA LEU A 70 19.24 51.54 -24.88
C LEU A 70 19.12 51.09 -26.32
N VAL A 71 20.24 50.62 -26.89
CA VAL A 71 20.31 50.14 -28.26
C VAL A 71 20.18 48.63 -28.29
N ARG A 72 19.25 48.13 -29.10
CA ARG A 72 18.98 46.70 -29.27
C ARG A 72 18.95 46.31 -30.74
N SER A 73 19.37 45.09 -31.04
CA SER A 73 19.29 44.55 -32.40
C SER A 73 17.84 44.50 -32.88
N ASN A 74 17.56 45.11 -34.04
CA ASN A 74 16.27 45.09 -34.74
C ASN A 74 15.07 45.63 -33.93
N VAL A 75 15.31 46.54 -32.98
CA VAL A 75 14.28 47.19 -32.17
C VAL A 75 14.62 48.69 -32.07
N GLN A 76 13.60 49.55 -32.05
CA GLN A 76 13.80 50.98 -31.81
C GLN A 76 14.46 51.23 -30.45
N ASP A 77 15.40 52.17 -30.43
CA ASP A 77 16.09 52.63 -29.23
C ASP A 77 15.08 53.14 -28.20
N SER A 78 15.31 52.83 -26.92
CA SER A 78 14.43 53.24 -25.82
C SER A 78 15.17 54.13 -24.83
N LEU A 79 14.60 55.27 -24.49
CA LEU A 79 15.16 56.15 -23.48
C LEU A 79 15.15 55.46 -22.10
N ILE A 80 16.32 55.33 -21.47
CA ILE A 80 16.48 54.66 -20.17
C ILE A 80 16.97 55.60 -19.06
N PHE A 81 17.53 56.76 -19.42
CA PHE A 81 18.00 57.74 -18.45
C PHE A 81 18.04 59.15 -19.04
N ILE A 82 17.74 60.14 -18.20
CA ILE A 82 17.94 61.57 -18.46
C ILE A 82 18.71 62.12 -17.25
N GLY A 83 19.76 62.89 -17.50
CA GLY A 83 20.54 63.55 -16.46
C GLY A 83 20.96 64.96 -16.85
N LYS A 84 21.31 65.78 -15.85
CA LYS A 84 21.90 67.10 -16.03
C LYS A 84 22.89 67.38 -14.90
N PRO A 85 23.94 68.18 -15.10
CA PRO A 85 24.83 68.59 -14.03
C PRO A 85 24.11 69.51 -13.03
N ASP A 86 24.54 69.48 -11.77
CA ASP A 86 24.01 70.37 -10.73
C ASP A 86 24.50 71.82 -10.92
N GLN A 87 25.69 71.99 -11.51
CA GLN A 87 26.27 73.29 -11.81
C GLN A 87 25.99 73.70 -13.26
N LYS A 88 25.46 74.92 -13.43
CA LYS A 88 25.00 75.45 -14.73
C LYS A 88 26.10 75.53 -15.80
N ASP A 89 27.35 75.70 -15.39
CA ASP A 89 28.50 75.89 -16.28
C ASP A 89 29.43 74.66 -16.31
N ALA A 90 28.99 73.51 -15.79
CA ALA A 90 29.78 72.29 -15.74
C ALA A 90 30.04 71.77 -17.16
N LYS A 91 31.32 71.57 -17.48
CA LYS A 91 31.77 70.95 -18.74
C LYS A 91 31.87 69.43 -18.66
N ASP A 92 31.83 68.90 -17.44
CA ASP A 92 31.95 67.47 -17.15
C ASP A 92 30.73 66.98 -16.39
N TYR A 93 30.30 65.75 -16.68
CA TYR A 93 29.18 65.11 -16.01
C TYR A 93 29.35 63.60 -15.95
N THR A 94 29.26 63.03 -14.74
CA THR A 94 29.24 61.59 -14.52
C THR A 94 27.82 61.13 -14.27
N PHE A 95 27.39 60.07 -14.96
CA PHE A 95 26.08 59.47 -14.73
C PHE A 95 26.20 57.98 -14.43
N HIS A 96 25.20 57.47 -13.70
CA HIS A 96 25.10 56.08 -13.30
C HIS A 96 23.75 55.50 -13.73
N ILE A 97 23.77 54.38 -14.45
CA ILE A 97 22.57 53.62 -14.84
C ILE A 97 22.63 52.25 -14.18
N SER A 98 21.77 52.02 -13.19
CA SER A 98 21.63 50.71 -12.53
C SER A 98 21.17 49.63 -13.52
N ALA A 99 21.66 48.40 -13.36
CA ALA A 99 21.20 47.21 -14.09
C ALA A 99 19.67 47.04 -14.05
N SER A 100 19.01 47.45 -12.96
CA SER A 100 17.55 47.43 -12.80
C SER A 100 16.77 48.28 -13.82
N LYS A 101 17.43 49.24 -14.48
CA LYS A 101 16.82 50.10 -15.51
C LYS A 101 16.80 49.44 -16.89
N LEU A 102 17.42 48.27 -17.05
CA LEU A 102 17.41 47.54 -18.31
C LEU A 102 16.15 46.65 -18.45
N PRO A 103 15.52 46.60 -19.64
CA PRO A 103 14.36 45.76 -19.90
C PRO A 103 14.77 44.27 -20.03
N PHE A 104 14.45 43.48 -19.01
CA PHE A 104 14.82 42.06 -18.91
C PHE A 104 14.31 41.19 -20.07
N SER A 105 13.17 41.53 -20.70
CA SER A 105 12.59 40.76 -21.80
C SER A 105 13.41 40.78 -23.10
N SER A 106 14.37 41.70 -23.23
CA SER A 106 15.16 41.89 -24.45
C SER A 106 16.66 42.03 -24.21
N ILE A 107 17.11 41.70 -23.00
CA ILE A 107 18.50 41.91 -22.57
C ILE A 107 19.53 41.19 -23.46
N LYS A 108 19.20 39.99 -23.97
CA LYS A 108 20.04 39.24 -24.93
C LYS A 108 20.29 39.97 -26.26
N LYS A 109 19.47 40.97 -26.60
CA LYS A 109 19.58 41.75 -27.83
C LYS A 109 20.21 43.12 -27.59
N VAL A 110 20.54 43.47 -26.35
CA VAL A 110 21.17 44.75 -26.01
C VAL A 110 22.59 44.75 -26.57
N ARG A 111 22.96 45.85 -27.22
CA ARG A 111 24.31 46.08 -27.75
C ARG A 111 25.10 47.11 -26.96
N GLY A 112 24.39 47.97 -26.24
CA GLY A 112 24.97 49.08 -25.49
C GLY A 112 23.98 50.22 -25.26
N VAL A 113 24.51 51.33 -24.77
CA VAL A 113 23.77 52.56 -24.50
C VAL A 113 24.32 53.67 -25.38
N LYS A 114 23.47 54.24 -26.21
CA LYS A 114 23.75 55.46 -26.97
C LYS A 114 23.52 56.66 -26.05
N VAL A 115 24.52 57.53 -25.95
CA VAL A 115 24.53 58.72 -25.10
C VAL A 115 24.50 59.94 -25.99
N MET A 116 23.49 60.79 -25.85
CA MET A 116 23.37 62.06 -26.54
C MET A 116 23.54 63.19 -25.53
N VAL A 117 24.53 64.04 -25.77
CA VAL A 117 24.88 65.15 -24.90
C VAL A 117 24.48 66.43 -25.59
N LYS A 118 23.62 67.21 -24.96
CA LYS A 118 23.21 68.52 -25.44
C LYS A 118 23.91 69.60 -24.61
N GLN A 119 24.52 70.55 -25.30
CA GLN A 119 25.22 71.68 -24.69
C GLN A 119 24.28 72.88 -24.52
N ASP A 120 24.74 73.88 -23.78
CA ASP A 120 24.03 75.14 -23.50
C ASP A 120 23.77 75.98 -24.77
N ASP A 121 24.66 75.92 -25.76
CA ASP A 121 24.52 76.54 -27.08
C ASP A 121 23.58 75.79 -28.05
N ASN A 122 22.87 74.77 -27.55
CA ASN A 122 22.01 73.83 -28.29
C ASN A 122 22.73 72.91 -29.29
N SER A 123 24.06 72.92 -29.34
CA SER A 123 24.81 71.89 -30.05
C SER A 123 24.72 70.54 -29.34
N SER A 124 25.07 69.47 -30.06
CA SER A 124 25.03 68.12 -29.49
C SER A 124 26.01 67.17 -30.15
N TYR A 125 26.55 66.26 -29.36
CA TYR A 125 27.32 65.12 -29.85
C TYR A 125 26.82 63.82 -29.25
N GLU A 126 27.23 62.71 -29.85
CA GLU A 126 26.83 61.37 -29.46
C GLU A 126 28.04 60.52 -29.10
N GLY A 127 27.85 59.61 -28.15
CA GLY A 127 28.78 58.55 -27.83
C GLY A 127 28.05 57.23 -27.62
N PHE A 128 28.80 56.14 -27.51
CA PHE A 128 28.24 54.80 -27.34
C PHE A 128 29.02 54.01 -26.29
N VAL A 129 28.32 53.51 -25.28
CA VAL A 129 28.87 52.59 -24.27
C VAL A 129 28.46 51.17 -24.65
N LYS A 130 29.42 50.33 -25.02
CA LYS A 130 29.16 48.93 -25.35
C LYS A 130 28.79 48.15 -24.09
N ILE A 131 27.82 47.24 -24.21
CA ILE A 131 27.50 46.25 -23.17
C ILE A 131 27.62 44.87 -23.80
N ASP A 132 28.52 44.05 -23.26
CA ASP A 132 28.63 42.64 -23.63
C ASP A 132 27.68 41.79 -22.77
N ILE A 133 27.02 40.81 -23.37
CA ILE A 133 26.07 39.94 -22.67
C ILE A 133 26.75 38.60 -22.39
N TYR A 134 26.79 38.20 -21.11
CA TYR A 134 27.29 36.90 -20.69
C TYR A 134 26.14 36.01 -20.20
N ASP A 135 25.98 34.86 -20.86
CA ASP A 135 24.97 33.83 -20.58
C ASP A 135 25.69 32.54 -20.16
N PRO A 136 26.02 32.36 -18.87
CA PRO A 136 26.72 31.16 -18.43
C PRO A 136 25.86 29.91 -18.66
N SER A 137 26.48 28.83 -19.15
CA SER A 137 25.82 27.54 -19.29
C SER A 137 25.47 26.95 -17.92
N LYS A 138 24.31 26.27 -17.83
CA LYS A 138 23.96 25.51 -16.62
C LYS A 138 24.93 24.34 -16.44
N PRO A 139 25.12 23.84 -15.20
CA PRO A 139 25.81 22.58 -14.98
C PRO A 139 25.25 21.45 -15.85
N PHE A 140 26.11 20.50 -16.22
CA PHE A 140 25.75 19.33 -17.01
C PHE A 140 26.01 18.07 -16.20
N LEU A 141 25.01 17.19 -16.11
CA LEU A 141 25.04 15.95 -15.35
C LEU A 141 25.07 14.77 -16.33
N THR A 142 26.09 13.91 -16.22
CA THR A 142 26.24 12.70 -17.05
C THR A 142 26.51 11.49 -16.17
N ASP A 143 26.35 10.30 -16.75
CA ASP A 143 26.74 9.01 -16.13
C ASP A 143 26.03 8.67 -14.82
N PHE A 144 24.96 9.40 -14.46
CA PHE A 144 24.05 8.99 -13.41
C PHE A 144 23.21 7.81 -13.90
N PRO A 145 23.04 6.76 -13.09
CA PRO A 145 22.18 5.64 -13.45
C PRO A 145 20.72 6.13 -13.56
N VAL A 146 19.96 5.54 -14.48
CA VAL A 146 18.51 5.79 -14.57
C VAL A 146 17.76 5.13 -13.41
N SER A 147 18.29 4.03 -12.89
CA SER A 147 17.73 3.33 -11.74
C SER A 147 18.81 2.62 -10.91
N LEU A 148 18.57 2.46 -9.60
CA LEU A 148 19.42 1.71 -8.68
C LEU A 148 18.58 0.86 -7.71
N SER A 149 19.18 -0.22 -7.20
CA SER A 149 18.61 -1.01 -6.11
C SER A 149 19.26 -0.62 -4.78
N PRO A 150 18.49 -0.18 -3.78
CA PRO A 150 19.05 0.19 -2.50
C PRO A 150 19.44 -1.04 -1.67
N ASP A 151 20.43 -0.89 -0.81
CA ASP A 151 20.66 -1.82 0.29
C ASP A 151 19.58 -1.62 1.35
N LEU A 152 18.65 -2.57 1.43
CA LEU A 152 17.55 -2.53 2.38
C LEU A 152 17.97 -2.95 3.80
N ASN A 153 19.11 -3.62 3.98
CA ASN A 153 19.54 -4.17 5.27
C ASN A 153 20.23 -3.14 6.19
N GLY A 154 20.33 -1.88 5.73
CA GLY A 154 20.98 -0.78 6.44
C GLY A 154 22.41 -0.50 5.97
N GLY A 155 22.86 -1.15 4.89
CA GLY A 155 24.09 -0.77 4.20
C GLY A 155 23.94 0.52 3.38
N THR A 156 24.97 0.83 2.59
CA THR A 156 24.97 1.99 1.69
C THR A 156 25.01 1.57 0.22
N THR A 157 24.22 2.23 -0.61
CA THR A 157 24.29 2.13 -2.07
C THR A 157 25.02 3.35 -2.64
N ALA A 158 26.00 3.13 -3.50
CA ALA A 158 26.73 4.23 -4.12
C ALA A 158 25.89 4.92 -5.21
N ILE A 159 25.76 6.24 -5.11
CA ILE A 159 25.29 7.10 -6.19
C ILE A 159 26.52 7.65 -6.91
N THR A 160 26.69 7.26 -8.16
CA THR A 160 27.81 7.69 -8.99
C THR A 160 27.34 8.46 -10.21
N GLY A 161 28.10 9.46 -10.61
CA GLY A 161 27.85 10.26 -11.81
C GLY A 161 28.92 11.33 -11.97
N LYS A 162 28.85 12.10 -13.05
CA LYS A 162 29.77 13.19 -13.35
C LYS A 162 29.02 14.50 -13.54
N ILE A 163 29.59 15.57 -13.00
CA ILE A 163 29.07 16.92 -13.10
C ILE A 163 30.15 17.80 -13.71
N THR A 164 29.79 18.58 -14.74
CA THR A 164 30.66 19.59 -15.34
C THR A 164 29.97 20.97 -15.34
N SER A 165 30.75 22.04 -15.21
CA SER A 165 30.25 23.42 -15.30
C SER A 165 31.34 24.34 -15.81
N GLU A 166 31.06 25.10 -16.87
CA GLU A 166 31.99 26.09 -17.42
C GLU A 166 32.32 27.21 -16.42
N SER A 167 31.31 27.59 -15.63
CA SER A 167 31.38 28.63 -14.60
C SER A 167 31.98 28.13 -13.28
N GLY A 168 31.94 26.82 -13.03
CA GLY A 168 32.38 26.21 -11.77
C GLY A 168 31.18 25.84 -10.88
N ILE A 169 31.29 24.69 -10.22
CA ILE A 169 30.24 24.09 -9.39
C ILE A 169 30.38 24.61 -7.96
N ALA A 170 29.30 25.16 -7.40
CA ALA A 170 29.25 25.66 -6.03
C ALA A 170 28.84 24.58 -5.03
N LYS A 171 27.90 23.70 -5.40
CA LYS A 171 27.47 22.58 -4.55
C LYS A 171 26.71 21.51 -5.33
N VAL A 172 26.62 20.34 -4.73
CA VAL A 172 25.76 19.22 -5.16
C VAL A 172 24.88 18.82 -4.00
N ASP A 173 23.57 18.88 -4.19
CA ASP A 173 22.58 18.43 -3.22
C ASP A 173 22.02 17.06 -3.65
N VAL A 174 21.94 16.13 -2.71
CA VAL A 174 21.27 14.83 -2.89
C VAL A 174 19.98 14.85 -2.09
N TYR A 175 18.88 14.47 -2.73
CA TYR A 175 17.55 14.37 -2.14
C TYR A 175 16.97 12.98 -2.39
N ASP A 176 16.01 12.56 -1.57
CA ASP A 176 15.11 11.45 -1.87
C ASP A 176 13.68 11.84 -1.50
N ASP A 177 12.71 10.98 -1.80
CA ASP A 177 11.29 11.22 -1.58
C ASP A 177 10.67 10.35 -0.48
N TYR A 178 11.44 10.01 0.56
CA TYR A 178 11.02 9.07 1.61
C TYR A 178 9.71 9.42 2.34
N GLN A 179 9.32 10.69 2.37
CA GLN A 179 8.09 11.13 3.05
C GLN A 179 6.85 10.93 2.19
N THR A 180 6.95 11.25 0.90
CA THR A 180 5.86 11.23 -0.06
C THR A 180 6.47 11.16 -1.44
N GLU A 181 6.06 10.15 -2.21
CA GLU A 181 6.57 9.92 -3.55
C GLU A 181 6.52 11.20 -4.40
N GLY A 182 7.64 11.55 -5.03
CA GLY A 182 7.80 12.79 -5.81
C GLY A 182 8.01 14.07 -5.00
N THR A 183 7.98 14.03 -3.67
CA THR A 183 8.29 15.18 -2.79
C THR A 183 9.67 15.03 -2.17
N PHE A 184 10.64 15.74 -2.73
CA PHE A 184 12.06 15.57 -2.39
C PHE A 184 12.48 16.29 -1.11
N ALA A 185 13.04 15.53 -0.17
CA ALA A 185 13.67 15.99 1.06
C ALA A 185 15.20 15.85 0.98
N LEU A 186 15.92 16.87 1.45
CA LEU A 186 17.39 16.88 1.42
C LEU A 186 17.94 15.69 2.24
N VAL A 187 18.89 14.98 1.64
CA VAL A 187 19.70 13.94 2.27
C VAL A 187 21.04 14.56 2.68
N GLU A 188 21.73 15.20 1.73
CA GLU A 188 23.07 15.74 1.93
C GLU A 188 23.33 16.93 0.99
N SER A 189 24.18 17.87 1.41
CA SER A 189 24.67 18.99 0.59
C SER A 189 26.19 19.00 0.58
N ILE A 190 26.78 18.72 -0.58
CA ILE A 190 28.23 18.65 -0.80
C ILE A 190 28.71 20.01 -1.34
N PRO A 191 29.37 20.86 -0.54
CA PRO A 191 29.91 22.14 -1.03
C PRO A 191 31.13 21.90 -1.92
N LEU A 192 31.24 22.70 -2.99
CA LEU A 192 32.35 22.66 -3.94
C LEU A 192 32.89 24.07 -4.16
N SER A 193 34.21 24.23 -4.15
CA SER A 193 34.89 25.52 -4.26
C SER A 193 35.03 26.03 -5.71
N GLY A 194 33.97 25.89 -6.53
CA GLY A 194 33.98 26.33 -7.92
C GLY A 194 34.70 25.40 -8.90
N SER A 195 34.89 24.11 -8.56
CA SER A 195 35.51 23.14 -9.47
C SER A 195 34.71 23.04 -10.77
N LYS A 196 35.39 22.93 -11.91
CA LYS A 196 34.71 22.78 -13.22
C LYS A 196 34.23 21.36 -13.51
N ASP A 197 34.83 20.38 -12.83
CA ASP A 197 34.50 18.96 -12.94
C ASP A 197 34.39 18.36 -11.53
N TYR A 198 33.41 17.48 -11.34
CA TYR A 198 33.23 16.72 -10.11
C TYR A 198 32.67 15.33 -10.39
N ASN A 199 33.34 14.29 -9.87
CA ASN A 199 32.84 12.93 -9.92
C ASN A 199 32.10 12.65 -8.60
N VAL A 200 30.79 12.46 -8.70
CA VAL A 200 29.95 12.10 -7.55
C VAL A 200 30.21 10.64 -7.20
N ASN A 201 30.46 10.37 -5.92
CA ASN A 201 30.46 9.04 -5.34
C ASN A 201 29.92 9.15 -3.90
N PHE A 202 28.59 9.17 -3.78
CA PHE A 202 27.92 9.35 -2.50
C PHE A 202 27.37 8.02 -1.99
N ALA A 203 27.69 7.67 -0.74
CA ALA A 203 27.21 6.47 -0.09
C ALA A 203 25.83 6.72 0.54
N TYR A 204 24.76 6.39 -0.19
CA TYR A 204 23.39 6.61 0.24
C TYR A 204 22.87 5.49 1.13
N THR A 205 22.37 5.82 2.33
CA THR A 205 21.62 4.89 3.19
C THR A 205 20.14 5.03 2.88
N TYR A 206 19.49 3.91 2.55
CA TYR A 206 18.08 3.90 2.17
C TYR A 206 17.17 4.39 3.30
N ARG A 207 16.42 5.46 3.04
CA ARG A 207 15.30 5.91 3.88
C ARG A 207 14.02 5.21 3.43
N LYS A 208 13.35 4.53 4.37
CA LYS A 208 12.14 3.74 4.09
C LYS A 208 11.10 4.58 3.34
N ALA A 209 10.50 3.95 2.32
CA ALA A 209 9.49 4.52 1.41
C ALA A 209 10.03 5.43 0.29
N ALA A 210 11.34 5.72 0.26
CA ALA A 210 11.92 6.40 -0.89
C ALA A 210 11.80 5.54 -2.16
N GLN A 211 11.31 6.12 -3.24
CA GLN A 211 11.20 5.51 -4.57
C GLN A 211 12.08 6.22 -5.59
N HIS A 212 12.58 7.42 -5.27
CA HIS A 212 13.40 8.22 -6.17
C HIS A 212 14.53 8.92 -5.41
N ILE A 213 15.64 9.11 -6.10
CA ILE A 213 16.74 9.98 -5.66
C ILE A 213 16.88 11.12 -6.65
N LYS A 214 16.95 12.36 -6.17
CA LYS A 214 17.24 13.53 -7.01
C LYS A 214 18.62 14.08 -6.68
N VAL A 215 19.44 14.25 -7.71
CA VAL A 215 20.73 14.94 -7.60
C VAL A 215 20.63 16.30 -8.27
N SER A 216 21.01 17.36 -7.56
CA SER A 216 20.92 18.75 -8.01
C SER A 216 22.29 19.42 -7.93
N ALA A 217 22.78 19.94 -9.04
CA ALA A 217 24.03 20.68 -9.10
C ALA A 217 23.75 22.18 -9.24
N THR A 218 24.37 22.99 -8.38
CA THR A 218 24.30 24.46 -8.44
C THR A 218 25.67 25.03 -8.82
N ASP A 219 25.74 25.91 -9.82
CA ASP A 219 26.96 26.64 -10.18
C ASP A 219 27.24 27.85 -9.26
N ILE A 220 28.40 28.47 -9.41
CA ILE A 220 28.78 29.68 -8.65
C ILE A 220 27.91 30.92 -8.92
N PHE A 221 27.05 30.87 -9.95
CA PHE A 221 26.10 31.93 -10.28
C PHE A 221 24.65 31.59 -9.86
N GLY A 222 24.45 30.46 -9.18
CA GLY A 222 23.15 30.02 -8.68
C GLY A 222 22.26 29.30 -9.70
N GLN A 223 22.80 28.92 -10.87
CA GLN A 223 22.06 28.12 -11.84
C GLN A 223 22.03 26.65 -11.44
N VAL A 224 20.87 26.03 -11.61
CA VAL A 224 20.61 24.66 -11.16
C VAL A 224 20.33 23.73 -12.33
N MET A 225 20.89 22.52 -12.26
CA MET A 225 20.53 21.37 -13.07
C MET A 225 20.21 20.16 -12.18
N GLU A 226 19.22 19.36 -12.56
CA GLU A 226 18.75 18.23 -11.75
C GLU A 226 18.65 16.95 -12.60
N THR A 227 18.85 15.81 -11.96
CA THR A 227 18.50 14.49 -12.50
C THR A 227 17.79 13.66 -11.43
N VAL A 228 16.89 12.78 -11.85
CA VAL A 228 16.16 11.86 -10.97
C VAL A 228 16.56 10.43 -11.33
N ILE A 229 16.81 9.61 -10.31
CA ILE A 229 17.21 8.21 -10.39
C ILE A 229 16.11 7.39 -9.72
N ASP A 230 15.58 6.40 -10.44
CA ASP A 230 14.50 5.55 -9.93
C ASP A 230 15.06 4.49 -8.97
N MET A 231 14.37 4.27 -7.86
CA MET A 231 14.75 3.33 -6.81
C MET A 231 13.55 2.47 -6.42
N PRO A 232 13.10 1.57 -7.30
CA PRO A 232 11.87 0.80 -7.07
C PRO A 232 12.06 -0.16 -5.89
N VAL A 233 11.26 0.02 -4.83
CA VAL A 233 11.26 -0.87 -3.66
C VAL A 233 9.86 -1.41 -3.39
N ASP A 234 9.71 -2.75 -3.46
CA ASP A 234 8.48 -3.44 -3.06
C ASP A 234 8.36 -3.54 -1.54
N ILE A 235 7.21 -3.12 -1.00
CA ILE A 235 6.86 -3.23 0.41
C ILE A 235 6.91 -4.67 0.95
N ASN A 236 6.67 -5.68 0.09
CA ASN A 236 6.74 -7.09 0.47
C ASN A 236 8.16 -7.52 0.87
N ASN A 237 9.20 -6.78 0.47
CA ASN A 237 10.56 -7.08 0.90
C ASN A 237 10.79 -6.86 2.40
N PHE A 238 9.99 -6.01 3.05
CA PHE A 238 10.10 -5.71 4.48
C PHE A 238 9.36 -6.70 5.38
N LYS A 239 8.39 -7.46 4.83
CA LYS A 239 7.67 -8.47 5.62
C LYS A 239 8.65 -9.53 6.13
N PRO A 240 8.48 -10.04 7.37
CA PRO A 240 9.34 -11.11 7.89
C PRO A 240 9.34 -12.33 6.97
N LYS A 241 10.46 -13.03 6.89
CA LYS A 241 10.62 -14.23 6.06
C LYS A 241 10.92 -15.44 6.94
N PHE A 242 10.25 -16.55 6.65
CA PHE A 242 10.46 -17.84 7.31
C PHE A 242 11.42 -18.68 6.47
N ALA A 243 12.45 -19.23 7.11
CA ALA A 243 13.42 -20.15 6.52
C ALA A 243 13.63 -21.34 7.45
N ASP A 244 14.04 -22.49 6.90
CA ASP A 244 14.43 -23.68 7.66
C ASP A 244 13.35 -24.26 8.59
N PHE A 245 12.08 -23.90 8.39
CA PHE A 245 10.95 -24.55 9.07
C PHE A 245 10.65 -25.90 8.42
N PRO A 246 10.24 -26.90 9.22
CA PRO A 246 9.86 -28.20 8.70
C PRO A 246 8.58 -28.09 7.86
N ALA A 247 8.52 -28.85 6.76
CA ALA A 247 7.32 -28.91 5.93
C ALA A 247 6.12 -29.57 6.65
N THR A 248 6.38 -30.45 7.62
CA THR A 248 5.39 -31.06 8.51
C THR A 248 6.03 -31.36 9.86
N VAL A 249 5.23 -31.44 10.93
CA VAL A 249 5.70 -31.84 12.27
C VAL A 249 4.93 -33.08 12.72
N THR A 250 5.64 -34.11 13.19
CA THR A 250 5.01 -35.26 13.89
C THR A 250 5.03 -34.96 15.39
N PRO A 251 3.90 -34.56 16.00
CA PRO A 251 3.87 -34.23 17.41
C PRO A 251 3.96 -35.47 18.31
N ASP A 252 4.44 -35.27 19.54
CA ASP A 252 4.37 -36.27 20.60
C ASP A 252 2.93 -36.40 21.11
N VAL A 253 2.28 -37.49 20.75
CA VAL A 253 0.89 -37.79 21.13
C VAL A 253 0.76 -38.37 22.54
N SER A 254 1.87 -38.67 23.23
CA SER A 254 1.88 -39.25 24.57
C SER A 254 1.82 -38.20 25.70
N GLY A 255 1.73 -36.92 25.35
CA GLY A 255 1.67 -35.79 26.29
C GLY A 255 3.01 -35.09 26.53
N GLY A 256 4.07 -35.48 25.81
CA GLY A 256 5.31 -34.71 25.73
C GLY A 256 5.21 -33.52 24.77
N THR A 257 6.33 -32.81 24.62
CA THR A 257 6.44 -31.66 23.70
C THR A 257 7.33 -32.00 22.51
N THR A 258 6.98 -31.49 21.33
CA THR A 258 7.81 -31.58 20.13
C THR A 258 8.43 -30.22 19.83
N ASN A 259 9.77 -30.17 19.72
CA ASN A 259 10.43 -28.91 19.38
C ASN A 259 10.22 -28.58 17.89
N VAL A 260 9.73 -27.37 17.64
CA VAL A 260 9.59 -26.78 16.31
C VAL A 260 10.63 -25.69 16.17
N THR A 261 11.53 -25.86 15.20
CA THR A 261 12.64 -24.94 14.97
C THR A 261 12.59 -24.36 13.57
N GLY A 262 13.16 -23.17 13.42
CA GLY A 262 13.34 -22.52 12.14
C GLY A 262 14.05 -21.19 12.31
N LYS A 263 14.07 -20.39 11.25
CA LYS A 263 14.69 -19.07 11.22
C LYS A 263 13.71 -18.05 10.70
N ILE A 264 13.62 -16.92 11.40
CA ILE A 264 12.78 -15.80 10.99
C ILE A 264 13.69 -14.60 10.77
N THR A 265 13.69 -14.03 9.56
CA THR A 265 14.45 -12.83 9.24
C THR A 265 13.53 -11.63 9.04
N SER A 266 14.00 -10.45 9.42
CA SER A 266 13.30 -9.18 9.24
C SER A 266 14.29 -8.07 8.94
N ILE A 267 13.98 -7.22 7.97
CA ILE A 267 14.82 -6.08 7.59
C ILE A 267 14.79 -5.00 8.69
N THR A 268 13.59 -4.73 9.20
CA THR A 268 13.24 -3.69 10.17
C THR A 268 13.40 -4.18 11.62
N GLY A 269 13.62 -5.49 11.79
CA GLY A 269 13.69 -6.17 13.09
C GLY A 269 12.34 -6.74 13.51
N LEU A 270 12.34 -7.84 14.24
CA LEU A 270 11.12 -8.48 14.73
C LEU A 270 10.59 -7.80 15.99
N ALA A 271 9.28 -7.57 16.05
CA ALA A 271 8.58 -7.12 17.26
C ALA A 271 8.05 -8.31 18.07
N LYS A 272 7.38 -9.25 17.41
CA LYS A 272 6.79 -10.43 18.05
C LYS A 272 6.63 -11.62 17.12
N VAL A 273 6.53 -12.80 17.70
CA VAL A 273 6.14 -14.04 17.01
C VAL A 273 5.03 -14.70 17.82
N GLU A 274 3.96 -15.11 17.14
CA GLU A 274 2.79 -15.77 17.73
C GLU A 274 2.60 -17.15 17.12
N VAL A 275 2.27 -18.12 17.96
CA VAL A 275 2.01 -19.51 17.56
C VAL A 275 0.56 -19.84 17.85
N TYR A 276 -0.12 -20.39 16.86
CA TYR A 276 -1.51 -20.81 16.90
C TYR A 276 -1.63 -22.27 16.49
N ASP A 277 -2.67 -22.95 16.95
CA ASP A 277 -3.12 -24.23 16.36
C ASP A 277 -4.64 -24.26 16.21
N ASP A 278 -5.15 -25.23 15.47
CA ASP A 278 -6.55 -25.36 15.09
C ASP A 278 -7.30 -26.49 15.82
N PHE A 279 -6.94 -26.81 17.07
CA PHE A 279 -7.54 -27.95 17.79
C PHE A 279 -9.07 -27.86 17.99
N GLU A 280 -9.63 -26.65 17.98
CA GLU A 280 -11.09 -26.38 18.06
C GLU A 280 -11.75 -26.27 16.67
N GLY A 281 -10.98 -26.45 15.59
CA GLY A 281 -11.41 -26.21 14.21
C GLY A 281 -11.17 -24.78 13.71
N SER A 282 -10.77 -23.85 14.59
CA SER A 282 -10.30 -22.50 14.27
C SER A 282 -8.96 -22.25 14.94
N TYR A 283 -8.13 -21.36 14.36
CA TYR A 283 -6.85 -21.00 14.95
C TYR A 283 -7.03 -20.29 16.29
N THR A 284 -6.44 -20.87 17.33
CA THR A 284 -6.41 -20.34 18.70
C THR A 284 -4.97 -20.08 19.10
N LEU A 285 -4.72 -18.96 19.78
CA LEU A 285 -3.37 -18.58 20.23
C LEU A 285 -2.88 -19.61 21.26
N VAL A 286 -1.70 -20.16 21.02
CA VAL A 286 -1.00 -21.08 21.93
C VAL A 286 0.09 -20.34 22.69
N GLN A 287 0.86 -19.52 21.99
CA GLN A 287 2.02 -18.80 22.55
C GLN A 287 2.17 -17.45 21.88
N SER A 288 2.56 -16.44 22.66
CA SER A 288 3.09 -15.18 22.17
C SER A 288 4.52 -15.01 22.68
N ILE A 289 5.45 -14.70 21.79
CA ILE A 289 6.84 -14.39 22.10
C ILE A 289 7.00 -12.90 21.80
N ALA A 290 7.01 -12.09 22.86
CA ALA A 290 7.28 -10.66 22.81
C ALA A 290 8.76 -10.38 23.12
N ASP A 291 9.20 -9.15 22.88
CA ASP A 291 10.54 -8.64 23.23
C ASP A 291 11.70 -9.34 22.51
N LEU A 292 11.59 -9.43 21.18
CA LEU A 292 12.63 -9.98 20.29
C LEU A 292 13.81 -9.04 20.06
N ASN A 293 13.90 -7.92 20.81
CA ASN A 293 14.96 -6.91 20.75
C ASN A 293 15.26 -6.39 19.34
N ASN A 294 14.22 -6.25 18.49
CA ASN A 294 14.36 -5.88 17.08
C ASN A 294 15.35 -6.79 16.31
N SER A 295 15.43 -8.07 16.68
CA SER A 295 16.33 -9.00 16.00
C SER A 295 15.99 -9.08 14.51
N LYS A 296 17.00 -8.93 13.66
CA LYS A 296 16.90 -9.10 12.19
C LYS A 296 17.06 -10.55 11.75
N ASP A 297 17.60 -11.38 12.64
CA ASP A 297 17.90 -12.79 12.42
C ASP A 297 17.59 -13.56 13.70
N TYR A 298 16.41 -14.16 13.78
CA TYR A 298 15.91 -14.83 14.96
C TYR A 298 15.86 -16.34 14.74
N ALA A 299 16.65 -17.07 15.54
CA ALA A 299 16.57 -18.52 15.65
C ALA A 299 15.33 -18.88 16.47
N PHE A 300 14.28 -19.34 15.79
CA PHE A 300 13.04 -19.75 16.42
C PHE A 300 13.17 -21.17 16.98
N SER A 301 12.77 -21.36 18.23
CA SER A 301 12.62 -22.68 18.86
C SER A 301 11.42 -22.64 19.80
N TYR A 302 10.47 -23.53 19.58
CA TYR A 302 9.25 -23.63 20.38
C TYR A 302 8.89 -25.09 20.67
N ASN A 303 8.78 -25.42 21.96
CA ASN A 303 8.34 -26.75 22.39
C ASN A 303 6.81 -26.83 22.35
N TYR A 304 6.28 -27.38 21.26
CA TYR A 304 4.84 -27.52 21.06
C TYR A 304 4.27 -28.67 21.90
N LEU A 305 3.35 -28.35 22.80
CA LEU A 305 2.52 -29.32 23.50
C LEU A 305 1.29 -29.63 22.63
N PHE A 306 1.23 -30.86 22.13
CA PHE A 306 0.20 -31.25 21.20
C PHE A 306 -1.21 -31.19 21.80
N ARG A 307 -2.07 -30.35 21.21
CA ARG A 307 -3.50 -30.33 21.50
C ARG A 307 -4.23 -31.25 20.52
N LYS A 308 -4.81 -32.31 21.06
CA LYS A 308 -5.51 -33.34 20.29
C LYS A 308 -6.55 -32.70 19.35
N ARG A 309 -6.61 -33.21 18.12
CA ARG A 309 -7.39 -32.71 16.98
C ARG A 309 -6.83 -31.49 16.26
N ALA A 310 -5.73 -30.89 16.72
CA ALA A 310 -4.97 -29.96 15.89
C ALA A 310 -4.47 -30.68 14.62
N LYS A 311 -4.64 -30.02 13.49
CA LYS A 311 -4.19 -30.41 12.15
C LYS A 311 -3.06 -29.51 11.66
N ASN A 312 -2.96 -28.27 12.15
CA ASN A 312 -1.99 -27.28 11.70
C ASN A 312 -1.43 -26.45 12.84
N LEU A 313 -0.14 -26.12 12.76
CA LEU A 313 0.47 -25.00 13.47
C LEU A 313 0.53 -23.79 12.54
N ARG A 314 0.12 -22.62 13.02
CA ARG A 314 0.30 -21.35 12.31
C ARG A 314 1.23 -20.47 13.12
N ILE A 315 2.33 -20.06 12.53
CA ILE A 315 3.29 -19.15 13.14
C ILE A 315 3.19 -17.81 12.41
N VAL A 316 2.95 -16.75 13.15
CA VAL A 316 2.83 -15.39 12.63
C VAL A 316 3.97 -14.56 13.19
N ALA A 317 4.78 -13.98 12.32
CA ALA A 317 5.86 -13.06 12.69
C ALA A 317 5.45 -11.65 12.31
N THR A 318 5.64 -10.69 13.23
CA THR A 318 5.37 -9.28 12.98
C THR A 318 6.65 -8.48 13.20
N ASP A 319 6.99 -7.63 12.23
CA ASP A 319 8.15 -6.74 12.34
C ASP A 319 7.87 -5.51 13.23
N SER A 320 8.90 -4.69 13.44
CA SER A 320 8.84 -3.44 14.23
C SER A 320 7.94 -2.36 13.59
N ASP A 321 7.63 -2.50 12.31
CA ASP A 321 6.74 -1.63 11.54
C ASP A 321 5.32 -2.20 11.41
N ASN A 322 4.99 -3.24 12.20
CA ASN A 322 3.69 -3.88 12.25
C ASN A 322 3.25 -4.56 10.93
N LEU A 323 4.22 -5.03 10.13
CA LEU A 323 3.99 -5.84 8.94
C LEU A 323 4.04 -7.34 9.31
N PRO A 324 2.92 -8.08 9.18
CA PRO A 324 2.90 -9.49 9.49
C PRO A 324 3.24 -10.37 8.27
N SER A 325 3.79 -11.55 8.56
CA SER A 325 3.81 -12.69 7.66
C SER A 325 3.51 -13.98 8.43
N GLU A 326 3.14 -15.04 7.72
CA GLU A 326 2.79 -16.32 8.34
C GLU A 326 3.36 -17.52 7.61
N ILE A 327 3.52 -18.61 8.36
CA ILE A 327 3.73 -19.95 7.84
C ILE A 327 2.74 -20.90 8.52
N ILE A 328 2.21 -21.84 7.73
CA ILE A 328 1.34 -22.91 8.22
C ILE A 328 2.09 -24.23 8.06
N ILE A 329 2.26 -24.95 9.16
CA ILE A 329 2.96 -26.23 9.23
C ILE A 329 1.94 -27.32 9.58
N PRO A 330 1.61 -28.22 8.64
CA PRO A 330 0.74 -29.35 8.91
C PRO A 330 1.31 -30.29 9.98
N LEU A 331 0.42 -30.81 10.83
CA LEU A 331 0.74 -31.84 11.82
C LEU A 331 0.49 -33.22 11.23
N ASN A 332 1.51 -34.08 11.26
CA ASN A 332 1.43 -35.45 10.80
C ASN A 332 0.86 -36.36 11.90
N VAL A 333 -0.46 -36.30 12.07
CA VAL A 333 -1.20 -37.16 13.00
C VAL A 333 -2.31 -37.88 12.26
N THR A 334 -2.33 -39.21 12.35
CA THR A 334 -3.41 -40.02 11.78
C THR A 334 -4.49 -40.23 12.84
N TYR A 335 -5.70 -39.74 12.57
CA TYR A 335 -6.88 -40.08 13.36
C TYR A 335 -7.72 -41.10 12.59
N LEU A 336 -8.19 -42.15 13.28
CA LEU A 336 -9.14 -43.12 12.72
C LEU A 336 -10.60 -42.63 12.80
N THR A 337 -10.78 -41.36 13.19
CA THR A 337 -12.07 -40.71 13.40
C THR A 337 -12.05 -39.28 12.86
N GLU A 338 -13.18 -38.83 12.32
CA GLU A 338 -13.48 -37.43 12.03
C GLU A 338 -14.50 -36.91 13.07
N VAL A 339 -14.48 -35.62 13.39
CA VAL A 339 -15.39 -35.02 14.38
C VAL A 339 -16.06 -33.79 13.77
N TYR A 340 -17.39 -33.76 13.81
CA TYR A 340 -18.18 -32.59 13.46
C TYR A 340 -18.84 -32.06 14.74
N ARG A 341 -18.63 -30.77 15.03
CA ARG A 341 -19.12 -30.11 16.26
C ARG A 341 -20.24 -29.14 15.94
N ASP A 342 -21.15 -28.98 16.89
CA ASP A 342 -22.24 -27.99 16.85
C ASP A 342 -23.10 -28.08 15.57
N VAL A 343 -23.28 -29.30 15.06
CA VAL A 343 -24.14 -29.55 13.92
C VAL A 343 -25.59 -29.28 14.33
N VAL A 344 -26.28 -28.42 13.58
CA VAL A 344 -27.70 -28.14 13.78
C VAL A 344 -28.51 -28.73 12.63
N MET A 345 -29.58 -29.43 12.94
CA MET A 345 -30.58 -29.92 11.96
C MET A 345 -31.98 -29.43 12.33
N SER A 346 -32.84 -29.24 11.33
CA SER A 346 -34.29 -29.02 11.51
C SER A 346 -35.10 -30.22 11.01
N SER A 347 -36.35 -30.36 11.47
CA SER A 347 -37.11 -31.60 11.28
C SER A 347 -37.70 -31.79 9.89
N GLN A 348 -38.36 -30.78 9.31
CA GLN A 348 -38.90 -30.87 7.94
C GLN A 348 -38.86 -29.52 7.20
N THR A 349 -38.05 -28.54 7.62
CA THR A 349 -38.08 -27.22 6.95
C THR A 349 -37.37 -27.27 5.59
N ALA A 350 -37.84 -26.45 4.65
CA ALA A 350 -37.17 -26.27 3.36
C ALA A 350 -35.91 -25.38 3.49
N GLU A 351 -35.72 -24.72 4.64
CA GLU A 351 -34.66 -23.74 4.90
C GLU A 351 -33.52 -24.32 5.77
N THR A 352 -32.53 -23.47 6.04
CA THR A 352 -31.35 -23.80 6.86
C THR A 352 -31.69 -23.64 8.36
N PRO A 353 -31.30 -24.58 9.22
CA PRO A 353 -30.56 -25.82 8.94
C PRO A 353 -31.45 -26.90 8.35
N GLY A 354 -30.93 -27.71 7.43
CA GLY A 354 -31.67 -28.78 6.76
C GLY A 354 -31.98 -30.00 7.65
N SER A 355 -32.63 -31.01 7.06
CA SER A 355 -33.16 -32.18 7.78
C SER A 355 -32.36 -33.47 7.57
N PHE A 356 -31.36 -33.43 6.69
CA PHE A 356 -30.61 -34.58 6.20
C PHE A 356 -29.13 -34.39 6.51
N PHE A 357 -28.44 -35.45 6.96
CA PHE A 357 -27.02 -35.40 7.30
C PHE A 357 -26.20 -36.36 6.44
N ASP A 358 -25.04 -35.88 6.00
CA ASP A 358 -23.99 -36.64 5.31
C ASP A 358 -22.76 -36.73 6.22
N VAL A 359 -22.47 -37.92 6.75
CA VAL A 359 -21.34 -38.15 7.67
C VAL A 359 -19.98 -38.08 6.97
N SER A 360 -19.93 -38.14 5.63
CA SER A 360 -18.67 -38.08 4.88
C SER A 360 -18.13 -36.65 4.77
N THR A 361 -19.03 -35.67 4.80
CA THR A 361 -18.70 -34.25 4.66
C THR A 361 -19.06 -33.43 5.89
N GLY A 362 -19.90 -33.95 6.78
CA GLY A 362 -20.52 -33.21 7.87
C GLY A 362 -21.61 -32.25 7.41
N ALA A 363 -22.04 -32.34 6.15
CA ALA A 363 -23.01 -31.41 5.58
C ALA A 363 -24.43 -31.71 6.07
N VAL A 364 -25.16 -30.63 6.32
CA VAL A 364 -26.60 -30.66 6.55
C VAL A 364 -27.28 -30.04 5.34
N PHE A 365 -28.20 -30.76 4.71
CA PHE A 365 -28.93 -30.26 3.55
C PHE A 365 -30.45 -30.32 3.75
N GLY A 366 -31.15 -29.37 3.14
CA GLY A 366 -32.60 -29.20 3.26
C GLY A 366 -33.38 -30.02 2.24
N ASN A 367 -34.71 -29.94 2.33
CA ASN A 367 -35.64 -30.71 1.50
C ASN A 367 -35.48 -30.50 0.00
N CYS A 368 -35.02 -29.32 -0.43
CA CYS A 368 -34.81 -29.04 -1.84
C CYS A 368 -33.58 -29.73 -2.45
N ALA A 369 -32.66 -30.22 -1.61
CA ALA A 369 -31.42 -30.83 -2.06
C ALA A 369 -31.41 -32.36 -1.95
N VAL A 370 -32.44 -32.97 -1.34
CA VAL A 370 -32.46 -34.42 -1.10
C VAL A 370 -32.62 -35.24 -2.37
N SER A 371 -33.41 -34.75 -3.33
CA SER A 371 -33.64 -35.43 -4.61
C SER A 371 -32.35 -35.48 -5.43
N GLY A 372 -31.89 -36.68 -5.78
CA GLY A 372 -30.62 -36.91 -6.48
C GLY A 372 -29.40 -37.00 -5.57
N ASN A 373 -29.56 -36.78 -4.26
CA ASN A 373 -28.50 -36.93 -3.25
C ASN A 373 -28.84 -38.01 -2.20
N GLU A 374 -29.79 -38.90 -2.48
CA GLU A 374 -30.24 -39.95 -1.55
C GLU A 374 -29.10 -40.88 -1.09
N SER A 375 -28.08 -41.10 -1.94
CA SER A 375 -26.90 -41.91 -1.59
C SER A 375 -25.95 -41.24 -0.59
N LYS A 376 -26.05 -39.91 -0.43
CA LYS A 376 -25.30 -39.15 0.58
C LYS A 376 -26.01 -39.09 1.92
N LEU A 377 -27.27 -39.52 1.96
CA LEU A 377 -28.08 -39.48 3.17
C LEU A 377 -27.72 -40.62 4.12
N ASP A 378 -27.18 -40.28 5.29
CA ASP A 378 -26.85 -41.26 6.33
C ASP A 378 -27.94 -41.35 7.39
N PHE A 379 -28.50 -40.22 7.81
CA PHE A 379 -29.69 -40.18 8.65
C PHE A 379 -30.42 -38.85 8.48
N LEU A 380 -31.65 -38.83 8.99
CA LEU A 380 -32.50 -37.65 9.00
C LEU A 380 -33.19 -37.52 10.35
N ILE A 381 -33.69 -36.32 10.63
CA ILE A 381 -34.59 -36.10 11.78
C ILE A 381 -36.00 -35.79 11.31
N TYR A 382 -36.99 -36.18 12.11
CA TYR A 382 -38.40 -35.96 11.85
C TYR A 382 -39.11 -35.64 13.17
N SER A 383 -39.99 -34.64 13.14
CA SER A 383 -40.85 -34.30 14.28
C SER A 383 -42.32 -34.50 13.91
N SER A 384 -43.02 -35.30 14.71
CA SER A 384 -44.44 -35.60 14.49
C SER A 384 -45.36 -34.51 15.04
N THR A 385 -46.62 -34.51 14.63
CA THR A 385 -47.67 -33.59 15.12
C THR A 385 -47.94 -33.70 16.62
N VAL A 386 -47.53 -34.78 17.26
CA VAL A 386 -47.58 -34.97 18.72
C VAL A 386 -46.32 -34.47 19.44
N GLY A 387 -45.45 -33.73 18.75
CA GLY A 387 -44.24 -33.13 19.33
C GLY A 387 -43.09 -34.11 19.58
N VAL A 388 -43.12 -35.30 18.97
CA VAL A 388 -42.03 -36.29 19.10
C VAL A 388 -41.01 -36.08 17.99
N LEU A 389 -39.80 -35.64 18.36
CA LEU A 389 -38.64 -35.57 17.48
C LEU A 389 -37.85 -36.89 17.54
N SER A 390 -37.52 -37.46 16.38
CA SER A 390 -36.73 -38.68 16.29
C SER A 390 -35.64 -38.58 15.22
N PHE A 391 -34.53 -39.28 15.45
CA PHE A 391 -33.63 -39.69 14.38
C PHE A 391 -34.25 -40.87 13.63
N TYR A 392 -34.12 -40.88 12.31
CA TYR A 392 -34.64 -41.91 11.43
C TYR A 392 -33.56 -42.47 10.51
N SER A 393 -33.70 -43.77 10.22
CA SER A 393 -33.02 -44.41 9.11
C SER A 393 -33.60 -43.87 7.80
N PRO A 394 -32.78 -43.56 6.80
CA PRO A 394 -33.23 -43.20 5.45
C PRO A 394 -34.21 -44.23 4.86
N THR A 395 -33.98 -45.53 5.09
CA THR A 395 -34.88 -46.60 4.65
C THR A 395 -36.19 -46.70 5.44
N ASN A 396 -36.33 -45.96 6.54
CA ASN A 396 -37.51 -45.95 7.41
C ASN A 396 -38.31 -44.64 7.26
N THR A 397 -38.44 -44.17 6.02
CA THR A 397 -39.06 -42.88 5.67
C THR A 397 -40.44 -43.02 5.03
N SER A 398 -40.99 -44.23 4.92
CA SER A 398 -42.28 -44.48 4.25
C SER A 398 -43.45 -43.67 4.82
N SER A 399 -43.43 -43.34 6.11
CA SER A 399 -44.43 -42.48 6.77
C SER A 399 -44.01 -41.00 6.91
N ALA A 400 -42.77 -40.67 6.57
CA ALA A 400 -42.18 -39.33 6.80
C ALA A 400 -41.82 -38.60 5.49
N ALA A 401 -41.50 -39.32 4.41
CA ALA A 401 -40.98 -38.78 3.15
C ALA A 401 -41.88 -37.71 2.54
N SER A 402 -43.20 -37.94 2.53
CA SER A 402 -44.19 -37.00 1.97
C SER A 402 -44.24 -35.65 2.70
N ASN A 403 -43.75 -35.59 3.95
CA ASN A 403 -43.71 -34.37 4.75
C ASN A 403 -42.48 -33.50 4.46
N TYR A 404 -41.45 -34.05 3.80
CA TYR A 404 -40.31 -33.26 3.32
C TYR A 404 -40.68 -32.65 1.96
N LYS A 405 -41.02 -31.36 1.97
CA LYS A 405 -41.46 -30.64 0.77
C LYS A 405 -40.44 -29.58 0.33
N CYS A 406 -40.26 -29.44 -0.97
CA CYS A 406 -39.59 -28.33 -1.61
C CYS A 406 -40.57 -27.63 -2.56
N SER A 407 -40.84 -26.34 -2.34
CA SER A 407 -41.80 -25.56 -3.15
C SER A 407 -43.16 -26.26 -3.33
N GLY A 408 -43.64 -26.94 -2.28
CA GLY A 408 -44.90 -27.68 -2.29
C GLY A 408 -44.83 -29.12 -2.83
N VAL A 409 -43.72 -29.50 -3.47
CA VAL A 409 -43.50 -30.86 -3.99
C VAL A 409 -42.89 -31.74 -2.92
N SER A 410 -43.54 -32.88 -2.62
CA SER A 410 -43.06 -33.88 -1.67
C SER A 410 -41.86 -34.66 -2.22
N TRP A 411 -40.92 -35.00 -1.35
CA TRP A 411 -39.84 -35.91 -1.67
C TRP A 411 -40.36 -37.32 -1.95
N VAL A 412 -39.93 -37.90 -3.08
CA VAL A 412 -40.21 -39.28 -3.48
C VAL A 412 -38.87 -40.04 -3.45
N PRO A 413 -38.60 -40.84 -2.40
CA PRO A 413 -37.29 -41.46 -2.24
C PRO A 413 -37.00 -42.55 -3.29
N VAL A 414 -35.79 -42.54 -3.85
CA VAL A 414 -35.26 -43.68 -4.61
C VAL A 414 -34.71 -44.71 -3.62
N THR A 415 -35.54 -45.68 -3.24
CA THR A 415 -35.26 -46.62 -2.13
C THR A 415 -33.94 -47.38 -2.25
N ALA A 416 -33.52 -47.72 -3.47
CA ALA A 416 -32.25 -48.42 -3.73
C ALA A 416 -31.00 -47.62 -3.31
N ASN A 417 -31.11 -46.29 -3.19
CA ASN A 417 -30.00 -45.42 -2.83
C ASN A 417 -29.94 -45.13 -1.32
N LEU A 418 -30.96 -45.53 -0.54
CA LEU A 418 -31.08 -45.17 0.87
C LEU A 418 -30.29 -46.14 1.76
N LYS A 419 -29.55 -45.57 2.72
CA LYS A 419 -28.79 -46.35 3.71
C LYS A 419 -29.70 -46.83 4.84
N ALA A 420 -29.52 -48.08 5.26
CA ALA A 420 -30.26 -48.68 6.37
C ALA A 420 -29.58 -48.42 7.72
N THR A 421 -29.37 -47.16 8.07
CA THR A 421 -28.68 -46.74 9.30
C THR A 421 -29.42 -47.23 10.54
N ARG A 422 -28.66 -47.77 11.49
CA ARG A 422 -29.21 -48.29 12.75
C ARG A 422 -28.74 -47.48 13.94
N PHE A 423 -29.64 -47.31 14.90
CA PHE A 423 -29.43 -46.49 16.10
C PHE A 423 -29.50 -47.35 17.36
N ARG A 424 -28.68 -46.98 18.33
CA ARG A 424 -28.80 -47.42 19.73
C ARG A 424 -28.45 -46.26 20.66
N VAL A 425 -29.35 -45.93 21.56
CA VAL A 425 -29.04 -45.03 22.66
C VAL A 425 -28.17 -45.77 23.67
N LEU A 426 -27.06 -45.16 24.05
CA LEU A 426 -26.18 -45.65 25.09
C LEU A 426 -26.73 -45.15 26.43
N VAL A 427 -27.30 -46.06 27.21
CA VAL A 427 -27.90 -45.76 28.50
C VAL A 427 -26.87 -46.03 29.59
N PRO A 428 -26.31 -45.00 30.25
CA PRO A 428 -25.41 -45.18 31.37
C PRO A 428 -26.18 -45.71 32.58
N THR A 429 -25.44 -46.30 33.52
CA THR A 429 -25.98 -46.79 34.78
C THR A 429 -25.45 -45.96 35.94
N THR A 430 -26.22 -45.87 37.02
CA THR A 430 -25.78 -45.19 38.25
C THR A 430 -24.59 -45.88 38.93
N ALA A 431 -24.30 -47.13 38.57
CA ALA A 431 -23.16 -47.89 39.09
C ALA A 431 -21.81 -47.48 38.46
N GLY A 432 -21.82 -46.79 37.31
CA GLY A 432 -20.61 -46.23 36.69
C GLY A 432 -19.58 -47.26 36.23
N ASN A 433 -19.99 -48.51 36.01
CA ASN A 433 -19.09 -49.64 35.76
C ASN A 433 -19.46 -50.45 34.50
N THR A 434 -20.38 -49.95 33.68
CA THR A 434 -20.74 -50.58 32.41
C THR A 434 -19.89 -50.07 31.26
N VAL A 435 -19.90 -50.79 30.14
CA VAL A 435 -19.26 -50.36 28.89
C VAL A 435 -19.82 -49.02 28.42
N ALA A 436 -21.13 -48.78 28.60
CA ALA A 436 -21.73 -47.49 28.29
C ALA A 436 -21.13 -46.39 29.17
N ASP A 437 -21.01 -46.61 30.49
CA ASP A 437 -20.41 -45.64 31.42
C ASP A 437 -18.96 -45.29 31.01
N ASN A 438 -18.18 -46.30 30.61
CA ASN A 438 -16.82 -46.09 30.11
C ASN A 438 -16.78 -45.27 28.82
N ILE A 439 -17.70 -45.48 27.87
CA ILE A 439 -17.79 -44.68 26.65
C ILE A 439 -18.15 -43.22 26.99
N TYR A 440 -19.03 -42.98 27.95
CA TYR A 440 -19.33 -41.61 28.42
C TYR A 440 -18.08 -40.95 29.01
N ALA A 441 -17.31 -41.67 29.83
CA ALA A 441 -16.05 -41.16 30.40
C ALA A 441 -15.02 -40.83 29.30
N LEU A 442 -14.83 -41.74 28.34
CA LEU A 442 -13.93 -41.53 27.20
C LEU A 442 -14.37 -40.35 26.34
N TYR A 443 -15.67 -40.21 26.06
CA TYR A 443 -16.22 -39.10 25.31
C TYR A 443 -15.96 -37.77 26.04
N ASN A 444 -16.31 -37.68 27.32
CA ASN A 444 -16.15 -36.46 28.11
C ASN A 444 -14.68 -36.07 28.30
N ALA A 445 -13.76 -37.03 28.28
CA ALA A 445 -12.32 -36.80 28.30
C ALA A 445 -11.71 -36.49 26.91
N GLY A 446 -12.48 -36.56 25.81
CA GLY A 446 -11.96 -36.39 24.46
C GLY A 446 -11.08 -37.55 23.97
N ASN A 447 -11.18 -38.72 24.59
CA ASN A 447 -10.28 -39.87 24.42
C ASN A 447 -10.79 -40.95 23.45
N ILE A 448 -11.67 -40.58 22.52
CA ILE A 448 -12.16 -41.49 21.48
C ILE A 448 -11.43 -41.22 20.16
N ASP A 449 -10.46 -42.08 19.84
CA ASP A 449 -9.65 -42.00 18.60
C ASP A 449 -10.03 -43.02 17.54
N ASN A 450 -10.60 -44.14 17.99
CA ASN A 450 -11.09 -45.23 17.17
C ASN A 450 -12.54 -45.54 17.59
N LEU A 451 -13.39 -45.82 16.62
CA LEU A 451 -14.79 -46.19 16.80
C LEU A 451 -15.07 -47.60 16.27
N ASP A 452 -14.08 -48.47 16.23
CA ASP A 452 -14.29 -49.87 15.82
C ASP A 452 -15.27 -50.62 16.75
N ASP A 453 -15.67 -51.83 16.32
CA ASP A 453 -16.61 -52.66 17.08
C ASP A 453 -16.05 -53.07 18.47
N ASN A 454 -14.73 -53.00 18.68
CA ASN A 454 -14.13 -53.36 19.97
C ASN A 454 -14.51 -52.37 21.07
N LEU A 455 -14.58 -51.07 20.77
CA LEU A 455 -15.00 -50.03 21.71
C LEU A 455 -16.38 -50.33 22.32
N PHE A 456 -17.26 -50.98 21.55
CA PHE A 456 -18.64 -51.29 21.93
C PHE A 456 -18.82 -52.74 22.43
N THR A 457 -17.74 -53.49 22.65
CA THR A 457 -17.82 -54.89 23.11
C THR A 457 -18.60 -54.99 24.42
N GLY A 458 -19.63 -55.82 24.47
CA GLY A 458 -20.55 -55.94 25.61
C GLY A 458 -21.84 -55.11 25.47
N ILE A 459 -21.93 -54.27 24.44
CA ILE A 459 -23.14 -53.55 24.03
C ILE A 459 -23.67 -54.23 22.76
N SER A 460 -24.86 -54.84 22.81
CA SER A 460 -25.61 -55.27 21.61
C SER A 460 -25.57 -54.22 20.47
N VAL A 461 -25.33 -54.69 19.26
CA VAL A 461 -25.21 -53.81 18.08
C VAL A 461 -26.49 -52.99 17.81
N PRO A 462 -26.40 -51.81 17.17
CA PRO A 462 -27.57 -51.02 16.81
C PRO A 462 -28.54 -51.79 15.91
N GLY A 463 -29.78 -51.93 16.35
CA GLY A 463 -30.84 -52.64 15.62
C GLY A 463 -32.03 -51.76 15.22
N SER A 464 -32.24 -50.63 15.91
CA SER A 464 -33.40 -49.79 15.67
C SER A 464 -33.24 -48.95 14.40
N SER A 465 -34.32 -48.77 13.63
CA SER A 465 -34.37 -47.87 12.47
C SER A 465 -34.82 -46.45 12.83
N SER A 466 -35.03 -46.17 14.12
CA SER A 466 -35.30 -44.84 14.65
C SER A 466 -35.00 -44.78 16.15
N THR A 467 -34.77 -43.58 16.67
CA THR A 467 -34.71 -43.35 18.12
C THR A 467 -35.30 -41.98 18.43
N LYS A 468 -36.10 -41.90 19.48
CA LYS A 468 -36.90 -40.71 19.78
C LYS A 468 -36.35 -39.95 20.98
N TYR A 469 -36.49 -38.63 20.92
CA TYR A 469 -36.26 -37.76 22.06
C TYR A 469 -37.47 -37.84 23.00
N ASP A 470 -37.20 -38.00 24.29
CA ASP A 470 -38.19 -37.86 25.35
C ASP A 470 -37.50 -37.32 26.60
N ALA A 471 -37.87 -36.11 27.03
CA ALA A 471 -37.26 -35.47 28.20
C ALA A 471 -37.69 -36.11 29.52
N VAL A 472 -38.80 -36.86 29.54
CA VAL A 472 -39.46 -37.33 30.76
C VAL A 472 -39.41 -38.85 30.88
N ALA A 473 -39.55 -39.58 29.79
CA ALA A 473 -39.50 -41.03 29.81
C ALA A 473 -38.14 -41.57 30.28
N ALA A 474 -38.17 -42.72 30.94
CA ALA A 474 -36.95 -43.42 31.32
C ALA A 474 -36.12 -43.76 30.06
N PRO A 475 -34.81 -43.47 30.05
CA PRO A 475 -33.94 -43.84 28.95
C PRO A 475 -34.02 -45.32 28.60
N ALA A 476 -34.03 -45.61 27.31
CA ALA A 476 -34.05 -46.96 26.77
C ALA A 476 -33.20 -47.01 25.51
N SER A 477 -32.99 -48.20 24.93
CA SER A 477 -32.15 -48.37 23.74
C SER A 477 -32.61 -47.57 22.50
N ASN A 478 -33.83 -47.06 22.51
CA ASN A 478 -34.45 -46.24 21.46
C ASN A 478 -35.08 -44.92 21.98
N ILE A 479 -34.80 -44.53 23.23
CA ILE A 479 -35.29 -43.30 23.85
C ILE A 479 -34.11 -42.55 24.46
N PHE A 480 -33.81 -41.36 23.92
CA PHE A 480 -32.71 -40.51 24.38
C PHE A 480 -33.22 -39.22 25.01
N ASN A 481 -32.36 -38.58 25.82
CA ASN A 481 -32.57 -37.24 26.34
C ASN A 481 -31.22 -36.49 26.33
N VAL A 482 -31.21 -35.21 26.72
CA VAL A 482 -29.99 -34.38 26.70
C VAL A 482 -29.19 -34.40 28.01
N THR A 483 -29.68 -35.08 29.06
CA THR A 483 -29.12 -35.01 30.41
C THR A 483 -28.43 -36.31 30.83
N SER A 484 -29.14 -37.44 30.73
CA SER A 484 -28.70 -38.73 31.26
C SER A 484 -28.47 -39.80 30.20
N ALA A 485 -28.95 -39.60 28.96
CA ALA A 485 -28.81 -40.58 27.88
C ALA A 485 -28.59 -39.88 26.53
N TYR A 486 -27.53 -39.07 26.46
CA TYR A 486 -27.25 -38.16 25.35
C TYR A 486 -26.32 -38.73 24.26
N LEU A 487 -25.68 -39.89 24.50
CA LEU A 487 -24.84 -40.55 23.51
C LEU A 487 -25.61 -41.62 22.73
N LEU A 488 -25.50 -41.57 21.41
CA LEU A 488 -26.11 -42.51 20.47
C LEU A 488 -25.02 -43.18 19.63
N TRP A 489 -25.02 -44.50 19.59
CA TRP A 489 -24.24 -45.29 18.64
C TRP A 489 -25.04 -45.51 17.36
N LEU A 490 -24.49 -45.03 16.25
CA LEU A 490 -25.03 -45.23 14.91
C LEU A 490 -24.16 -46.22 14.15
N ARG A 491 -24.79 -47.11 13.40
CA ARG A 491 -24.11 -48.03 12.47
C ARG A 491 -24.64 -47.80 11.06
N ILE A 492 -23.77 -47.30 10.18
CA ILE A 492 -24.11 -46.86 8.82
C ILE A 492 -23.55 -47.86 7.81
N PRO A 493 -24.39 -48.55 7.02
CA PRO A 493 -23.90 -49.49 6.02
C PRO A 493 -23.11 -48.79 4.91
N GLN A 494 -22.06 -49.45 4.43
CA GLN A 494 -21.23 -49.00 3.32
C GLN A 494 -21.49 -49.87 2.08
N ALA A 495 -21.19 -49.32 0.89
CA ALA A 495 -21.39 -50.04 -0.37
C ALA A 495 -20.59 -51.35 -0.49
N ASN A 496 -19.47 -51.45 0.23
CA ASN A 496 -18.61 -52.65 0.27
C ASN A 496 -19.10 -53.75 1.25
N GLY A 497 -20.30 -53.59 1.86
CA GLY A 497 -20.86 -54.54 2.82
C GLY A 497 -20.37 -54.37 4.26
N SER A 498 -19.43 -53.47 4.52
CA SER A 498 -19.01 -53.10 5.88
C SER A 498 -19.98 -52.08 6.50
N SER A 499 -19.75 -51.71 7.76
CA SER A 499 -20.46 -50.60 8.40
C SER A 499 -19.48 -49.63 9.04
N LYS A 500 -19.82 -48.34 9.01
CA LYS A 500 -19.14 -47.31 9.79
C LYS A 500 -19.88 -47.08 11.09
N ASN A 501 -19.15 -47.06 12.18
CA ASN A 501 -19.67 -46.65 13.47
C ASN A 501 -19.56 -45.12 13.61
N CYS A 502 -20.59 -44.52 14.17
CA CYS A 502 -20.57 -43.13 14.61
C CYS A 502 -21.06 -43.03 16.05
N LEU A 503 -20.51 -42.08 16.79
CA LEU A 503 -20.95 -41.74 18.14
C LEU A 503 -21.46 -40.30 18.13
N LEU A 504 -22.76 -40.13 18.32
CA LEU A 504 -23.44 -38.84 18.30
C LEU A 504 -23.75 -38.41 19.74
N ARG A 505 -23.39 -37.17 20.11
CA ARG A 505 -23.83 -36.51 21.34
C ARG A 505 -24.91 -35.50 21.02
N VAL A 506 -26.10 -35.70 21.56
CA VAL A 506 -27.14 -34.67 21.53
C VAL A 506 -26.86 -33.62 22.60
N LYS A 507 -26.87 -32.35 22.23
CA LYS A 507 -26.62 -31.21 23.15
C LYS A 507 -27.89 -30.44 23.46
N GLU A 508 -28.70 -30.18 22.44
CA GLU A 508 -29.93 -29.39 22.56
C GLU A 508 -31.02 -30.01 21.69
N VAL A 509 -32.26 -29.97 22.17
CA VAL A 509 -33.46 -30.34 21.41
C VAL A 509 -34.52 -29.27 21.66
N ASN A 510 -35.04 -28.68 20.59
CA ASN A 510 -36.13 -27.71 20.65
C ASN A 510 -37.33 -28.26 19.88
N ILE A 511 -38.39 -28.65 20.60
CA ILE A 511 -39.64 -29.08 19.98
C ILE A 511 -40.53 -27.87 19.75
N ASN A 512 -40.89 -27.63 18.48
CA ASN A 512 -41.87 -26.62 18.15
C ASN A 512 -43.28 -27.24 18.18
N ALA A 513 -44.05 -26.89 19.22
CA ALA A 513 -45.37 -27.49 19.47
C ALA A 513 -46.43 -27.13 18.40
N THR A 514 -46.32 -25.97 17.75
CA THR A 514 -47.29 -25.48 16.77
C THR A 514 -46.92 -25.86 15.34
N THR A 515 -45.64 -26.00 15.06
CA THR A 515 -45.10 -26.29 13.73
C THR A 515 -43.97 -27.31 13.87
N PRO A 516 -44.30 -28.62 14.00
CA PRO A 516 -43.32 -29.67 14.26
C PRO A 516 -42.10 -29.64 13.33
N GLY A 517 -42.29 -29.28 12.06
CA GLY A 517 -41.21 -29.16 11.07
C GLY A 517 -40.12 -28.17 11.44
N LEU A 518 -40.42 -27.14 12.26
CA LEU A 518 -39.46 -26.16 12.78
C LEU A 518 -38.70 -26.66 14.03
N SER A 519 -38.94 -27.89 14.48
CA SER A 519 -38.20 -28.46 15.63
C SER A 519 -36.74 -28.68 15.24
N THR A 520 -35.82 -28.36 16.14
CA THR A 520 -34.37 -28.41 15.90
C THR A 520 -33.65 -29.31 16.88
N ILE A 521 -32.49 -29.80 16.45
CA ILE A 521 -31.53 -30.53 17.28
C ILE A 521 -30.13 -29.98 17.04
N LYS A 522 -29.32 -29.90 18.10
CA LYS A 522 -27.89 -29.59 18.04
C LYS A 522 -27.10 -30.76 18.59
N PHE A 523 -26.08 -31.22 17.87
CA PHE A 523 -25.26 -32.35 18.27
C PHE A 523 -23.79 -32.23 17.84
N ASP A 524 -22.96 -33.03 18.47
CA ASP A 524 -21.63 -33.38 17.96
C ASP A 524 -21.67 -34.82 17.44
N ILE A 525 -20.88 -35.15 16.44
CA ILE A 525 -20.75 -36.53 15.95
C ILE A 525 -19.29 -36.87 15.66
N ILE A 526 -18.85 -38.00 16.19
CA ILE A 526 -17.58 -38.65 15.90
C ILE A 526 -17.87 -39.76 14.88
N VAL A 527 -17.15 -39.78 13.76
CA VAL A 527 -17.38 -40.67 12.62
C VAL A 527 -16.13 -41.52 12.38
N GLN A 528 -16.29 -42.84 12.25
CA GLN A 528 -15.19 -43.73 11.87
C GLN A 528 -14.72 -43.48 10.42
N LYS A 529 -13.39 -43.40 10.23
CA LYS A 529 -12.81 -43.25 8.89
C LYS A 529 -12.77 -44.55 8.10
#